data_AF-A0A8W8ND84-F1
#
_entry.id   AF-A0A8W8ND84-F1
#
_cell.length_a   1.000
_cell.length_b   1.000
_cell.length_c   1.000
_cell.angle_alpha   90.00
_cell.angle_beta   90.00
_cell.angle_gamma   90.00
#
_symmetry.space_group_name_H-M   'P 1'
#
loop_
_entity.id
_entity.type
_entity.pdbx_description
1 polymer ?
#
loop_
_entity_poly.entity_id
_entity_poly.type
_entity_poly.pdbx_seq_one_letter_code
_entity_poly.pdbx_strand_id
1 'polypeptide(L)'
;MRLPALYKGVCTVGNVRSFHLSQRINKTKVLYDGDCPLCRVEINFLKLFFNKERKVKFVDITKNTFKAEDHLGITYEEAMGNMHVIGEDDKVYKKMDGIREMYRGVGLKPVATFTELPVVRPLADKMYDYFAANRFRLAGRDESCNCKKD
;
A
#
# COMPACT_ATOMS: atom_id res chain seq x y z
N MET A 1 -13.01 53.83 27.82
CA MET A 1 -13.46 52.43 27.67
C MET A 1 -13.70 52.15 26.19
N ARG A 2 -13.17 51.00 25.73
CA ARG A 2 -13.24 50.33 24.40
C ARG A 2 -14.06 50.95 23.25
N LEU A 3 -13.34 51.19 22.15
CA LEU A 3 -13.74 51.21 20.73
C LEU A 3 -14.10 49.78 20.21
N PRO A 4 -14.39 49.55 18.91
CA PRO A 4 -15.41 50.14 18.01
C PRO A 4 -16.08 49.05 17.12
N ALA A 5 -17.08 49.39 16.30
CA ALA A 5 -17.28 48.79 14.97
C ALA A 5 -18.47 49.44 14.29
N LEU A 6 -18.26 50.02 13.11
CA LEU A 6 -19.15 49.97 11.94
C LEU A 6 -18.63 50.95 10.90
N TYR A 7 -17.88 50.46 9.92
CA TYR A 7 -17.82 51.12 8.63
C TYR A 7 -17.89 50.09 7.51
N LYS A 8 -18.92 50.28 6.68
CA LYS A 8 -19.25 49.55 5.46
C LYS A 8 -18.21 49.87 4.37
N GLY A 9 -18.01 48.96 3.44
CA GLY A 9 -17.27 49.26 2.21
C GLY A 9 -17.27 48.08 1.23
N VAL A 10 -18.09 48.20 0.19
CA VAL A 10 -18.07 47.39 -1.05
C VAL A 10 -16.86 47.82 -1.90
N CYS A 11 -16.14 46.90 -2.54
CA CYS A 11 -15.43 47.13 -3.82
C CYS A 11 -14.76 45.85 -4.39
N THR A 12 -15.18 45.51 -5.62
CA THR A 12 -14.42 45.10 -6.83
C THR A 12 -13.28 44.08 -6.80
N VAL A 13 -13.41 43.12 -7.75
CA VAL A 13 -12.38 42.48 -8.60
C VAL A 13 -11.06 42.06 -7.94
N GLY A 14 -10.83 40.75 -7.89
CA GLY A 14 -9.48 40.26 -7.67
C GLY A 14 -9.39 38.78 -7.38
N ASN A 15 -8.94 38.02 -8.38
CA ASN A 15 -8.06 36.88 -8.21
C ASN A 15 -8.71 35.65 -7.56
N VAL A 16 -9.02 34.64 -8.38
CA VAL A 16 -9.36 33.29 -7.91
C VAL A 16 -8.14 32.77 -7.14
N ARG A 17 -8.20 33.00 -5.82
CA ARG A 17 -7.20 32.60 -4.85
C ARG A 17 -6.97 31.10 -4.99
N SER A 18 -5.73 30.77 -5.34
CA SER A 18 -5.05 29.54 -4.98
C SER A 18 -5.97 28.32 -4.94
N PHE A 19 -6.14 27.69 -6.11
CA PHE A 19 -6.29 26.25 -6.18
C PHE A 19 -5.04 25.66 -5.53
N HIS A 20 -5.05 25.63 -4.20
CA HIS A 20 -4.09 24.92 -3.39
C HIS A 20 -4.38 23.46 -3.68
N LEU A 21 -3.78 22.93 -4.76
CA LEU A 21 -3.56 21.50 -4.93
C LEU A 21 -2.69 21.08 -3.73
N SER A 22 -3.33 20.89 -2.58
CA SER A 22 -2.93 19.82 -1.67
C SER A 22 -3.31 18.52 -2.36
N GLN A 23 -2.65 18.21 -3.48
CA GLN A 23 -2.49 16.81 -3.84
C GLN A 23 -1.62 16.25 -2.72
N ARG A 24 -2.26 15.56 -1.77
CA ARG A 24 -1.53 14.57 -0.99
C ARG A 24 -0.81 13.73 -2.04
N ILE A 25 0.53 13.75 -2.03
CA ILE A 25 1.28 12.75 -2.77
C ILE A 25 0.88 11.43 -2.12
N ASN A 26 -0.06 10.73 -2.75
CA ASN A 26 -0.54 9.45 -2.27
C ASN A 26 0.63 8.49 -2.44
N LYS A 27 1.28 8.17 -1.34
CA LYS A 27 2.36 7.19 -1.33
C LYS A 27 1.79 5.82 -1.64
N THR A 28 2.48 5.06 -2.51
CA THR A 28 2.17 3.65 -2.73
C THR A 28 2.04 2.93 -1.39
N LYS A 29 0.91 2.26 -1.13
CA LYS A 29 0.69 1.48 0.09
C LYS A 29 0.83 0.01 -0.22
N VAL A 30 1.66 -0.70 0.53
CA VAL A 30 1.84 -2.15 0.40
C VAL A 30 1.20 -2.80 1.62
N LEU A 31 0.10 -3.53 1.40
CA LEU A 31 -0.58 -4.30 2.43
C LEU A 31 0.09 -5.67 2.51
N TYR A 32 0.65 -6.01 3.66
CA TYR A 32 1.37 -7.27 3.86
C TYR A 32 0.96 -7.95 5.16
N ASP A 33 1.13 -9.27 5.19
CA ASP A 33 0.91 -10.12 6.36
C ASP A 33 2.14 -10.07 7.28
N GLY A 34 2.00 -9.41 8.43
CA GLY A 34 3.02 -9.34 9.46
C GLY A 34 3.31 -10.66 10.17
N ASP A 35 2.44 -11.66 10.08
CA ASP A 35 2.67 -12.98 10.70
C ASP A 35 3.47 -13.91 9.80
N CYS A 36 3.47 -13.67 8.48
CA CYS A 36 4.25 -14.44 7.51
C CYS A 36 5.76 -14.12 7.62
N PRO A 37 6.64 -15.10 7.97
CA PRO A 37 8.07 -14.85 8.11
C PRO A 37 8.73 -14.36 6.83
N LEU A 38 8.33 -14.90 5.66
CA LEU A 38 8.86 -14.49 4.36
C LEU A 38 8.52 -13.02 4.07
N CYS A 39 7.25 -12.64 4.25
CA CYS A 39 6.81 -11.26 4.05
C CYS A 39 7.53 -10.31 4.99
N ARG A 40 7.70 -10.66 6.27
CA ARG A 40 8.46 -9.82 7.22
C ARG A 40 9.90 -9.59 6.76
N VAL A 41 10.61 -10.65 6.37
CA VAL A 41 12.02 -10.58 5.93
C VAL A 41 12.13 -9.68 4.71
N GLU A 42 11.30 -9.92 3.68
CA GLU A 42 11.29 -9.12 2.46
C GLU A 42 11.00 -7.64 2.74
N ILE A 43 9.93 -7.35 3.49
CA ILE A 43 9.51 -5.98 3.76
C ILE A 43 10.54 -5.24 4.63
N ASN A 44 11.16 -5.90 5.59
CA ASN A 44 12.23 -5.30 6.41
C ASN A 44 13.47 -5.00 5.58
N PHE A 45 13.87 -5.92 4.69
CA PHE A 45 14.95 -5.70 3.74
C PHE A 45 14.66 -4.48 2.85
N LEU A 46 13.46 -4.39 2.26
CA LEU A 46 13.07 -3.26 1.43
C LEU A 46 13.04 -1.94 2.22
N LYS A 47 12.52 -1.94 3.45
CA LYS A 47 12.53 -0.78 4.35
C LYS A 47 13.95 -0.27 4.62
N LEU A 48 14.88 -1.18 4.86
CA LEU A 48 16.24 -0.83 5.29
C LEU A 48 17.13 -0.37 4.12
N PHE A 49 17.02 -1.03 2.96
CA PHE A 49 17.96 -0.83 1.86
C PHE A 49 17.40 0.04 0.71
N PHE A 50 16.10 -0.02 0.43
CA PHE A 50 15.52 0.54 -0.80
C PHE A 50 14.51 1.67 -0.56
N ASN A 51 13.76 1.66 0.55
CA ASN A 51 12.74 2.66 0.83
C ASN A 51 13.26 3.86 1.68
N LYS A 52 14.47 4.35 1.42
CA LYS A 52 15.11 5.41 2.22
C LYS A 52 14.34 6.73 2.20
N GLU A 53 13.77 7.09 1.04
CA GLU A 53 12.96 8.29 0.84
C GLU A 53 11.50 8.12 1.35
N ARG A 54 11.16 6.95 1.89
CA ARG A 54 9.81 6.61 2.38
C ARG A 54 8.72 6.86 1.32
N LYS A 55 8.99 6.53 0.06
CA LYS A 55 8.03 6.62 -1.06
C LYS A 55 6.92 5.58 -0.92
N VAL A 56 7.24 4.42 -0.35
CA VAL A 56 6.28 3.35 -0.09
C VAL A 56 5.90 3.31 1.38
N LYS A 57 4.60 3.21 1.67
CA LYS A 57 4.05 2.95 3.01
C LYS A 57 3.71 1.48 3.15
N PHE A 58 4.47 0.76 3.97
CA PHE A 58 4.16 -0.63 4.31
C PHE A 58 3.15 -0.68 5.46
N VAL A 59 2.05 -1.39 5.23
CA VAL A 59 0.93 -1.53 6.15
C VAL A 59 0.79 -3.00 6.53
N ASP A 60 0.92 -3.26 7.81
CA ASP A 60 0.76 -4.58 8.38
C ASP A 60 -0.72 -4.84 8.69
N ILE A 61 -1.32 -5.82 8.00
CA ILE A 61 -2.75 -6.13 8.11
C ILE A 61 -3.09 -6.90 9.39
N THR A 62 -2.11 -7.47 10.09
CA THR A 62 -2.36 -8.26 11.32
C THR A 62 -2.54 -7.36 12.54
N LYS A 63 -2.22 -6.07 12.43
CA LYS A 63 -2.37 -5.09 13.51
C LYS A 63 -3.83 -4.69 13.69
N ASN A 64 -4.26 -4.50 14.94
CA ASN A 64 -5.61 -4.02 15.30
C ASN A 64 -5.90 -2.59 14.81
N THR A 65 -4.88 -1.87 14.35
CA THR A 65 -5.02 -0.54 13.75
C THR A 65 -5.38 -0.59 12.26
N PHE A 66 -5.38 -1.77 11.64
CA PHE A 66 -5.78 -1.93 10.24
C PHE A 66 -7.28 -1.67 10.10
N LYS A 67 -7.64 -0.82 9.14
CA LYS A 67 -9.01 -0.39 8.84
C LYS A 67 -9.20 -0.38 7.33
N ALA A 68 -10.18 -1.13 6.84
CA ALA A 68 -10.40 -1.28 5.39
C ALA A 68 -10.71 0.07 4.72
N GLU A 69 -11.35 0.98 5.44
CA GLU A 69 -11.73 2.33 4.98
C GLU A 69 -10.51 3.17 4.61
N ASP A 70 -9.35 2.95 5.25
CA ASP A 70 -8.10 3.65 4.97
C ASP A 70 -7.37 3.09 3.71
N HIS A 71 -7.89 2.00 3.16
CA HIS A 71 -7.24 1.14 2.17
C HIS A 71 -8.19 0.75 1.01
N LEU A 72 -9.04 1.69 0.58
CA LEU A 72 -9.99 1.51 -0.54
C LEU A 72 -11.01 0.38 -0.33
N GLY A 73 -11.34 0.07 0.93
CA GLY A 73 -12.29 -0.98 1.27
C GLY A 73 -11.71 -2.40 1.20
N ILE A 74 -10.40 -2.56 0.98
CA ILE A 74 -9.75 -3.88 1.00
C ILE A 74 -9.82 -4.41 2.43
N THR A 75 -10.62 -5.47 2.62
CA THR A 75 -10.84 -6.07 3.92
C THR A 75 -9.62 -6.89 4.37
N TYR A 76 -9.59 -7.26 5.65
CA TYR A 76 -8.56 -8.14 6.17
C TYR A 76 -8.55 -9.47 5.43
N GLU A 77 -9.73 -10.07 5.20
CA GLU A 77 -9.91 -11.35 4.52
C GLU A 77 -9.40 -11.27 3.07
N GLU A 78 -9.68 -10.17 2.37
CA GLU A 78 -9.18 -9.95 1.01
C GLU A 78 -7.65 -9.81 0.98
N ALA A 79 -7.08 -9.01 1.88
CA ALA A 79 -5.64 -8.84 2.02
C ALA A 79 -4.92 -10.12 2.52
N MET A 80 -5.64 -10.97 3.26
CA MET A 80 -5.22 -12.31 3.66
C MET A 80 -5.44 -13.37 2.59
N GLY A 81 -6.08 -13.05 1.46
CA GLY A 81 -6.14 -13.94 0.29
C GLY A 81 -4.88 -13.82 -0.56
N ASN A 82 -4.49 -12.59 -0.88
CA ASN A 82 -3.35 -12.28 -1.75
C ASN A 82 -2.68 -10.97 -1.32
N MET A 83 -1.46 -10.74 -1.80
CA MET A 83 -0.79 -9.45 -1.62
C MET A 83 -1.52 -8.34 -2.37
N HIS A 84 -1.66 -7.17 -1.72
CA HIS A 84 -2.31 -5.99 -2.29
C HIS A 84 -1.37 -4.79 -2.20
N VAL A 85 -1.26 -4.06 -3.30
CA VAL A 85 -0.54 -2.78 -3.38
C VAL A 85 -1.47 -1.74 -3.97
N ILE A 86 -1.62 -0.62 -3.27
CA ILE A 86 -2.37 0.54 -3.73
C ILE A 86 -1.34 1.52 -4.30
N GLY A 87 -1.41 1.78 -5.61
CA GLY A 87 -0.54 2.73 -6.29
C GLY A 87 -0.80 4.18 -5.90
N GLU A 88 0.05 5.09 -6.37
CA GLU A 88 -0.17 6.54 -6.19
C GLU A 88 -1.41 7.05 -6.95
N ASP A 89 -1.82 6.28 -7.96
CA ASP A 89 -3.01 6.44 -8.81
C ASP A 89 -4.29 5.84 -8.19
N ASP A 90 -4.24 5.41 -6.93
CA ASP A 90 -5.31 4.66 -6.24
C ASP A 90 -5.71 3.36 -6.95
N LYS A 91 -4.87 2.84 -7.86
CA LYS A 91 -5.08 1.54 -8.49
C LYS A 91 -4.61 0.43 -7.58
N VAL A 92 -5.41 -0.62 -7.49
CA VAL A 92 -5.11 -1.81 -6.69
C VAL A 92 -4.43 -2.86 -7.57
N TYR A 93 -3.21 -3.20 -7.22
CA TYR A 93 -2.41 -4.27 -7.80
C TYR A 93 -2.42 -5.47 -6.86
N LYS A 94 -2.68 -6.66 -7.41
CA LYS A 94 -2.83 -7.89 -6.62
C LYS A 94 -1.76 -8.91 -6.99
N LYS A 95 -1.49 -9.87 -6.10
CA LYS A 95 -0.59 -11.00 -6.36
C LYS A 95 0.80 -10.53 -6.83
N MET A 96 1.31 -11.14 -7.89
CA MET A 96 2.60 -10.82 -8.49
C MET A 96 2.63 -9.41 -9.11
N ASP A 97 1.50 -8.88 -9.59
CA ASP A 97 1.43 -7.49 -10.04
C ASP A 97 1.60 -6.51 -8.87
N GLY A 98 1.09 -6.88 -7.69
CA GLY A 98 1.37 -6.16 -6.45
C GLY A 98 2.85 -6.17 -6.08
N ILE A 99 3.53 -7.32 -6.17
CA ILE A 99 4.98 -7.43 -5.91
C ILE A 99 5.78 -6.54 -6.88
N ARG A 100 5.45 -6.60 -8.18
CA ARG A 100 6.09 -5.76 -9.20
C ARG A 100 5.91 -4.28 -8.87
N GLU A 101 4.70 -3.87 -8.48
CA GLU A 101 4.43 -2.49 -8.13
C GLU A 101 5.14 -2.04 -6.84
N MET A 102 5.21 -2.92 -5.83
CA MET A 102 6.05 -2.69 -4.65
C MET A 102 7.50 -2.44 -5.04
N TYR A 103 8.08 -3.29 -5.90
CA TYR A 103 9.46 -3.12 -6.36
C TYR A 103 9.65 -1.81 -7.14
N ARG A 104 8.72 -1.42 -8.01
CA ARG A 104 8.77 -0.12 -8.67
C ARG A 104 8.76 1.04 -7.68
N GLY A 105 7.87 0.98 -6.68
CA GLY A 105 7.73 2.02 -5.67
C GLY A 105 8.98 2.22 -4.80
N VAL A 106 9.71 1.14 -4.50
CA VAL A 106 10.98 1.21 -3.76
C VAL A 106 12.21 1.44 -4.66
N GLY A 107 12.03 1.66 -5.96
CA GLY A 107 13.12 1.95 -6.90
C GLY A 107 13.79 0.74 -7.54
N LEU A 108 13.30 -0.48 -7.31
CA LEU A 108 13.76 -1.74 -7.90
C LEU A 108 13.09 -2.03 -9.25
N LYS A 109 12.96 -1.02 -10.12
CA LYS A 109 12.35 -1.17 -11.46
C LYS A 109 12.97 -2.30 -12.30
N PRO A 110 14.31 -2.51 -12.32
CA PRO A 110 14.90 -3.60 -13.10
C PRO A 110 14.39 -4.99 -12.68
N VAL A 111 14.18 -5.21 -11.37
CA VAL A 111 13.64 -6.47 -10.84
C VAL A 111 12.19 -6.65 -11.31
N ALA A 112 11.37 -5.60 -11.20
CA ALA A 112 10.00 -5.62 -11.70
C ALA A 112 9.96 -5.96 -13.20
N THR A 113 10.74 -5.26 -14.03
CA THR A 113 10.82 -5.49 -15.48
C THR A 113 11.29 -6.90 -15.83
N PHE A 114 12.28 -7.46 -15.11
CA PHE A 114 12.74 -8.83 -15.34
C PHE A 114 11.61 -9.85 -15.14
N THR A 115 10.79 -9.68 -14.10
CA THR A 115 9.65 -10.56 -13.83
C THR A 115 8.46 -10.36 -14.77
N GLU A 116 8.49 -9.33 -15.63
CA GLU A 116 7.46 -9.06 -16.63
C GLU A 116 7.80 -9.56 -18.03
N LEU A 117 9.04 -10.03 -18.24
CA LEU A 117 9.45 -10.61 -19.51
C LEU A 117 8.47 -11.74 -19.89
N PRO A 118 8.08 -11.85 -21.18
CA PRO A 118 7.00 -12.75 -21.61
C PRO A 118 7.25 -14.22 -21.27
N VAL A 119 8.53 -14.60 -21.13
CA VAL A 119 8.94 -15.96 -20.73
C VAL A 119 8.94 -16.15 -19.21
N VAL A 120 9.32 -15.11 -18.45
CA VAL A 120 9.48 -15.18 -16.99
C VAL A 120 8.16 -14.95 -16.26
N ARG A 121 7.31 -14.07 -16.79
CA ARG A 121 6.01 -13.72 -16.21
C ARG A 121 5.13 -14.93 -15.86
N PRO A 122 4.83 -15.86 -16.78
CA PRO A 122 3.98 -17.00 -16.46
C PRO A 122 4.60 -17.93 -15.41
N LEU A 123 5.93 -18.01 -15.35
CA LEU A 123 6.62 -18.79 -14.33
C LEU A 123 6.52 -18.10 -12.96
N ALA A 124 6.80 -16.80 -12.88
CA ALA A 124 6.71 -16.02 -11.66
C ALA A 124 5.28 -16.01 -11.08
N ASP A 125 4.27 -15.84 -11.94
CA ASP A 125 2.87 -15.83 -11.51
C ASP A 125 2.44 -17.21 -10.95
N LYS A 126 2.85 -18.32 -11.59
CA LYS A 126 2.60 -19.67 -11.07
C LYS A 126 3.33 -19.96 -9.76
N MET A 127 4.59 -19.53 -9.64
CA MET A 127 5.36 -19.65 -8.41
C MET A 127 4.69 -18.88 -7.27
N TYR A 128 4.18 -17.68 -7.55
CA TYR A 128 3.44 -16.89 -6.58
C TYR A 128 2.18 -17.62 -6.11
N ASP A 129 1.37 -18.14 -7.05
CA ASP A 129 0.12 -18.83 -6.70
C ASP A 129 0.38 -20.08 -5.85
N TYR A 130 1.43 -20.85 -6.17
CA TYR A 130 1.86 -21.99 -5.35
C TYR A 130 2.31 -21.55 -3.96
N PHE A 131 3.13 -20.49 -3.86
CA PHE A 131 3.54 -19.96 -2.57
C PHE A 131 2.34 -19.47 -1.76
N ALA A 132 1.41 -18.71 -2.37
CA ALA A 132 0.23 -18.17 -1.70
C ALA A 132 -0.69 -19.27 -1.16
N ALA A 133 -0.84 -20.38 -1.89
CA ALA A 133 -1.59 -21.55 -1.43
C ALA A 133 -0.90 -22.27 -0.26
N ASN A 134 0.44 -22.34 -0.28
CA ASN A 134 1.23 -23.06 0.72
C ASN A 134 1.68 -22.20 1.91
N ARG A 135 1.45 -20.87 1.89
CA ARG A 135 2.03 -19.95 2.88
C ARG A 135 1.57 -20.22 4.30
N PHE A 136 0.36 -20.73 4.51
CA PHE A 136 -0.14 -21.07 5.84
C PHE A 136 0.64 -22.25 6.44
N ARG A 137 0.93 -23.28 5.64
CA ARG A 137 1.79 -24.41 6.02
C ARG A 137 3.24 -23.98 6.25
N LEU A 138 3.76 -23.07 5.41
CA LEU A 138 5.14 -22.58 5.49
C LEU A 138 5.34 -21.59 6.65
N ALA A 139 4.30 -20.88 7.06
CA ALA A 139 4.31 -19.96 8.20
C ALA A 139 4.13 -20.67 9.56
N GLY A 140 4.00 -22.00 9.58
CA GLY A 140 3.84 -22.77 10.81
C GLY A 140 2.53 -22.48 11.55
N ARG A 141 1.49 -22.04 10.83
CA ARG A 141 0.15 -21.86 11.39
C ARG A 141 -0.66 -23.13 11.17
N ASP A 142 -1.07 -23.78 12.26
CA ASP A 142 -2.27 -24.59 12.25
C ASP A 142 -3.45 -23.69 11.86
N GLU A 143 -4.42 -24.22 11.12
CA GLU A 143 -5.60 -23.51 10.59
C GLU A 143 -6.48 -22.84 11.66
N SER A 144 -6.11 -22.93 12.94
CA SER A 144 -6.87 -22.50 14.11
C SER A 144 -6.71 -21.02 14.51
N CYS A 145 -5.87 -20.23 13.82
CA CYS A 145 -5.70 -18.81 14.17
C CYS A 145 -6.83 -17.93 13.59
N ASN A 146 -8.00 -18.08 14.21
CA ASN A 146 -9.05 -17.10 14.47
C ASN A 146 -9.32 -16.10 13.33
N CYS A 147 -10.15 -16.52 12.38
CA CYS A 147 -11.00 -15.62 11.59
C CYS A 147 -12.05 -15.00 12.54
N LYS A 148 -11.60 -14.12 13.43
CA LYS A 148 -12.41 -13.17 14.19
C LYS A 148 -11.55 -11.96 14.50
N LYS A 149 -11.72 -10.92 13.71
CA LYS A 149 -11.73 -9.56 14.25
C LYS A 149 -13.06 -8.97 13.82
N ASP A 150 -13.90 -8.80 14.83
CA ASP A 150 -15.24 -8.20 14.74
C ASP A 150 -15.17 -6.75 14.23
#